data_AF-A0A966R806-F1
#
_entry.id   AF-A0A966R806-F1
#
_cell.length_a   1.000
_cell.length_b   1.000
_cell.length_c   1.000
_cell.angle_alpha   90.00
_cell.angle_beta   90.00
_cell.angle_gamma   90.00
#
_symmetry.space_group_name_H-M   'P 1'
#
loop_
_entity.id
_entity.type
_entity.pdbx_description
1 polymer ?
#
loop_
_entity_poly.entity_id
_entity_poly.type
_entity_poly.pdbx_seq_one_letter_code
_entity_poly.pdbx_strand_id
1 'polypeptide(L)'
;MVEALVVSNSRLCAQVAACDARAFTEFEREFLKRIFPFYSYTKGITPLIRKELVENPGGLMGQSIRVINRGSEPSEDQFVPEYMRQSAAIPLPEFPLLGVTSPGITRFVTNIDLPHESVLNLLTPGTGNTPTARAMDAISKTGQNILGQFNPLLKGPLEVAMNRQFFSGRQLSDLYSMVEQDVGQLTGGPLARLLEQAALNAPGGSRVLGTIRQLRDDRISLPERLAKLGVNALTGIKLQDVDRDKTYRLAARSTLNQILDQAPGMSTFENLYISPEDIQRLSPEESRQYLLYRILQAESARRRREQARQNELDPLAALGVG
;
A
#
# COMPACT_ATOMS: atom_id res chain seq x y z
N MET A 1 26.93 6.15 -22.96
CA MET A 1 26.49 6.27 -21.55
C MET A 1 25.68 5.06 -21.08
N VAL A 2 24.81 4.48 -21.93
CA VAL A 2 24.07 3.24 -21.64
C VAL A 2 24.99 2.01 -21.46
N GLU A 3 26.06 1.89 -22.25
CA GLU A 3 27.04 0.80 -22.09
C GLU A 3 27.81 0.85 -20.76
N ALA A 4 28.10 2.04 -20.23
CA ALA A 4 28.84 2.17 -18.96
C ALA A 4 28.01 1.69 -17.75
N LEU A 5 26.68 1.86 -17.79
CA LEU A 5 25.78 1.39 -16.73
C LEU A 5 25.56 -0.14 -16.80
N VAL A 6 25.50 -0.71 -18.01
CA VAL A 6 25.41 -2.16 -18.22
C VAL A 6 26.71 -2.86 -17.80
N VAL A 7 27.87 -2.28 -18.11
CA VAL A 7 29.18 -2.81 -17.69
C VAL A 7 29.37 -2.71 -16.17
N SER A 8 28.91 -1.64 -15.53
CA SER A 8 28.94 -1.51 -14.06
C SER A 8 28.08 -2.56 -13.36
N ASN A 9 26.85 -2.78 -13.84
CA ASN A 9 25.96 -3.83 -13.32
C ASN A 9 26.52 -5.24 -13.53
N SER A 10 27.17 -5.52 -14.67
CA SER A 10 27.77 -6.83 -14.92
C SER A 10 28.96 -7.14 -14.00
N ARG A 11 29.76 -6.13 -13.63
CA ARG A 11 30.89 -6.27 -12.70
C ARG A 11 30.44 -6.35 -11.24
N LEU A 12 29.40 -5.61 -10.87
CA LEU A 12 28.73 -5.78 -9.57
C LEU A 12 28.06 -7.16 -9.44
N CYS A 13 27.46 -7.68 -10.51
CA CYS A 13 26.94 -9.06 -10.55
C CYS A 13 28.04 -10.14 -10.49
N ALA A 14 29.26 -9.84 -10.92
CA ALA A 14 30.40 -10.75 -10.79
C ALA A 14 31.00 -10.73 -9.38
N GLN A 15 30.85 -9.63 -8.64
CA GLN A 15 31.40 -9.46 -7.29
C GLN A 15 30.39 -9.83 -6.18
N VAL A 16 29.10 -9.67 -6.43
CA VAL A 16 28.01 -10.17 -5.59
C VAL A 16 27.66 -11.57 -6.08
N ALA A 17 27.71 -12.58 -5.21
CA ALA A 17 27.36 -13.99 -5.48
C ALA A 17 25.91 -14.22 -6.01
N ALA A 18 25.18 -13.16 -6.35
CA ALA A 18 23.79 -13.18 -6.82
C ALA A 18 23.61 -13.77 -8.23
N CYS A 19 24.66 -13.81 -9.07
CA CYS A 19 24.54 -14.26 -10.46
C CYS A 19 25.24 -15.58 -10.80
N ASP A 20 26.06 -16.17 -9.93
CA ASP A 20 26.67 -17.47 -10.21
C ASP A 20 25.67 -18.61 -9.91
N ALA A 21 25.34 -19.42 -10.93
CA ALA A 21 24.46 -20.57 -10.80
C ALA A 21 24.98 -21.63 -9.82
N ARG A 22 26.29 -21.67 -9.56
CA ARG A 22 26.94 -22.61 -8.63
C ARG A 22 26.71 -22.26 -7.15
N ALA A 23 26.33 -21.02 -6.85
CA ALA A 23 26.06 -20.56 -5.48
C ALA A 23 24.68 -21.02 -4.94
N PHE A 24 23.88 -21.70 -5.76
CA PHE A 24 22.53 -22.15 -5.43
C PHE A 24 22.42 -23.67 -5.49
N THR A 25 21.59 -24.26 -4.63
CA THR A 25 21.26 -25.69 -4.69
C THR A 25 20.31 -25.98 -5.85
N GLU A 26 20.16 -27.26 -6.25
CA GLU A 26 19.23 -27.66 -7.31
C GLU A 26 17.79 -27.24 -6.99
N PHE A 27 17.34 -27.47 -5.76
CA PHE A 27 16.02 -27.02 -5.30
C PHE A 27 15.84 -25.50 -5.40
N GLU A 28 16.84 -24.72 -4.99
CA GLU A 28 16.77 -23.26 -5.07
C GLU A 28 16.67 -22.77 -6.53
N ARG A 29 17.41 -23.41 -7.44
CA ARG A 29 17.41 -23.07 -8.87
C ARG A 29 16.09 -23.41 -9.55
N GLU A 30 15.56 -24.61 -9.31
CA GLU A 30 14.39 -25.11 -10.05
C GLU A 30 13.07 -24.65 -9.45
N PHE A 31 12.99 -24.54 -8.12
CA PHE A 31 11.74 -24.25 -7.42
C PHE A 31 11.71 -22.82 -6.88
N LEU A 32 12.69 -22.42 -6.05
CA LEU A 32 12.63 -21.11 -5.39
C LEU A 32 12.74 -19.94 -6.36
N LYS A 33 13.64 -19.99 -7.35
CA LYS A 33 13.74 -18.91 -8.36
C LYS A 33 12.48 -18.76 -9.23
N ARG A 34 11.70 -19.83 -9.39
CA ARG A 34 10.45 -19.81 -10.16
C ARG A 34 9.29 -19.20 -9.39
N ILE A 35 9.26 -19.42 -8.07
CA ILE A 35 8.24 -18.89 -7.16
C ILE A 35 8.59 -17.47 -6.70
N PHE A 36 9.86 -17.23 -6.41
CA PHE A 36 10.42 -15.97 -5.93
C PHE A 36 11.50 -15.48 -6.91
N PRO A 37 11.12 -14.70 -7.95
CA PRO A 37 12.05 -14.24 -8.98
C PRO A 37 13.26 -13.45 -8.42
N PHE A 38 13.09 -12.78 -7.28
CA PHE A 38 14.13 -11.97 -6.64
C PHE A 38 14.95 -12.71 -5.57
N TYR A 39 14.70 -14.01 -5.36
CA TYR A 39 15.37 -14.80 -4.32
C TYR A 39 16.90 -14.79 -4.45
N SER A 40 17.44 -14.88 -5.67
CA SER A 40 18.89 -14.89 -5.89
C SER A 40 19.55 -13.58 -5.49
N TYR A 41 18.88 -12.47 -5.75
CA TYR A 41 19.34 -11.15 -5.36
C TYR A 41 19.36 -11.03 -3.84
N THR A 42 18.23 -11.31 -3.18
CA THR A 42 18.10 -11.24 -1.73
C THR A 42 19.14 -12.11 -1.04
N LYS A 43 19.24 -13.40 -1.41
CA LYS A 43 20.24 -14.32 -0.84
C LYS A 43 21.68 -13.83 -1.02
N GLY A 44 22.00 -13.25 -2.18
CA GLY A 44 23.35 -12.77 -2.48
C GLY A 44 23.74 -11.51 -1.70
N ILE A 45 22.82 -10.56 -1.55
CA ILE A 45 23.12 -9.26 -0.90
C ILE A 45 22.97 -9.31 0.62
N THR A 46 22.07 -10.14 1.17
CA THR A 46 21.84 -10.27 2.61
C THR A 46 23.12 -10.50 3.45
N PRO A 47 24.06 -11.41 3.10
CA PRO A 47 25.27 -11.59 3.90
C PRO A 47 26.17 -10.34 3.89
N LEU A 48 26.23 -9.62 2.77
CA LEU A 48 26.99 -8.36 2.66
C LEU A 48 26.39 -7.29 3.57
N ILE A 49 25.07 -7.12 3.52
CA ILE A 49 24.31 -6.18 4.37
C ILE A 49 24.53 -6.51 5.84
N ARG A 50 24.38 -7.78 6.22
CA ARG A 50 24.57 -8.23 7.60
C ARG A 50 25.99 -7.95 8.08
N LYS A 51 26.99 -8.29 7.28
CA LYS A 51 28.40 -8.06 7.61
C LYS A 51 28.67 -6.58 7.84
N GLU A 52 28.23 -5.73 6.91
CA GLU A 52 28.43 -4.27 7.00
C GLU A 52 27.72 -3.66 8.21
N LEU A 53 26.51 -4.12 8.55
CA LEU A 53 25.78 -3.60 9.72
C LEU A 53 26.38 -4.05 11.06
N VAL A 54 26.97 -5.25 11.11
CA VAL A 54 27.61 -5.77 12.33
C VAL A 54 29.00 -5.14 12.51
N GLU A 55 29.79 -5.06 11.44
CA GLU A 55 31.16 -4.56 11.50
C GLU A 55 31.22 -3.02 11.50
N ASN A 56 30.35 -2.35 10.73
CA ASN A 56 30.33 -0.89 10.53
C ASN A 56 28.92 -0.28 10.69
N PRO A 57 28.27 -0.37 11.87
CA PRO A 57 26.93 0.18 12.07
C PRO A 57 26.85 1.71 11.93
N GLY A 58 27.99 2.41 12.00
CA GLY A 58 28.12 3.85 11.78
C GLY A 58 28.52 4.25 10.36
N GLY A 59 28.78 3.28 9.48
CA GLY A 59 29.19 3.53 8.09
C GLY A 59 28.08 4.13 7.22
N LEU A 60 28.39 4.42 5.96
CA LEU A 60 27.46 5.05 5.01
C LEU A 60 26.11 4.31 4.93
N MET A 61 26.14 2.97 4.94
CA MET A 61 24.95 2.14 4.92
C MET A 61 24.14 2.26 6.22
N GLY A 62 24.78 2.18 7.39
CA GLY A 62 24.08 2.35 8.67
C GLY A 62 23.47 3.75 8.82
N GLN A 63 24.13 4.79 8.30
CA GLN A 63 23.60 6.15 8.29
C GLN A 63 22.45 6.33 7.29
N SER A 64 22.53 5.75 6.08
CA SER A 64 21.43 5.83 5.11
C SER A 64 20.15 5.20 5.64
N ILE A 65 20.26 4.05 6.33
CA ILE A 65 19.12 3.41 6.99
C ILE A 65 18.50 4.31 8.06
N ARG A 66 19.31 4.97 8.89
CA ARG A 66 18.79 5.90 9.90
C ARG A 66 18.09 7.09 9.29
N VAL A 67 18.66 7.68 8.22
CA VAL A 67 18.06 8.80 7.50
C VAL A 67 16.72 8.39 6.89
N ILE A 68 16.66 7.21 6.27
CA ILE A 68 15.43 6.68 5.68
C ILE A 68 14.36 6.44 6.74
N ASN A 69 14.72 5.75 7.84
CA ASN A 69 13.79 5.47 8.92
C ASN A 69 13.26 6.77 9.54
N ARG A 70 14.15 7.72 9.85
CA ARG A 70 13.77 9.02 10.42
C ARG A 70 12.95 9.88 9.46
N GLY A 71 13.22 9.81 8.16
CA GLY A 71 12.45 10.51 7.14
C GLY A 71 11.05 9.92 6.92
N SER A 72 10.89 8.62 7.19
CA SER A 72 9.64 7.88 7.05
C SER A 72 8.83 7.80 8.35
N GLU A 73 9.38 8.29 9.46
CA GLU A 73 8.70 8.37 10.75
C GLU A 73 7.55 9.39 10.69
N PRO A 74 6.33 9.04 11.14
CA PRO A 74 5.24 10.00 11.24
C PRO A 74 5.60 11.12 12.23
N SER A 75 5.47 12.37 11.80
CA SER A 75 5.50 13.52 12.70
C SER A 75 4.09 14.06 12.92
N GLU A 76 3.90 14.89 13.96
CA GLU A 76 2.61 15.53 14.25
C GLU A 76 2.08 16.30 13.03
N ASP A 77 2.98 16.92 12.26
CA ASP A 77 2.65 17.73 11.10
C ASP A 77 2.59 16.93 9.78
N GLN A 78 3.14 15.71 9.74
CA GLN A 78 3.29 14.94 8.50
C GLN A 78 2.94 13.46 8.67
N PHE A 79 1.78 13.10 8.12
CA PHE A 79 1.33 11.72 8.05
C PHE A 79 1.98 11.00 6.87
N VAL A 80 2.67 9.88 7.14
CA VAL A 80 3.25 8.98 6.14
C VAL A 80 2.44 7.66 6.11
N PRO A 81 1.86 7.27 4.97
CA PRO A 81 1.09 6.04 4.88
C PRO A 81 1.92 4.78 5.15
N GLU A 82 1.32 3.75 5.76
CA GLU A 82 2.03 2.54 6.15
C GLU A 82 2.77 1.83 4.99
N TYR A 83 2.09 1.67 3.85
CA TYR A 83 2.69 1.06 2.65
C TYR A 83 3.87 1.87 2.09
N MET A 84 3.95 3.17 2.41
CA MET A 84 5.08 4.01 2.05
C MET A 84 6.21 3.91 3.08
N ARG A 85 5.90 3.77 4.37
CA ARG A 85 6.91 3.59 5.43
C ARG A 85 7.76 2.34 5.23
N GLN A 86 7.20 1.34 4.54
CA GLN A 86 7.91 0.13 4.14
C GLN A 86 8.97 0.37 3.07
N SER A 87 8.86 1.46 2.32
CA SER A 87 9.86 1.92 1.35
C SER A 87 10.53 3.17 1.90
N ALA A 88 11.69 3.57 1.38
CA ALA A 88 12.29 4.82 1.80
C ALA A 88 11.41 6.01 1.39
N ALA A 89 10.58 6.56 2.28
CA ALA A 89 9.61 7.61 1.97
C ALA A 89 9.99 8.93 2.62
N ILE A 90 10.57 9.83 1.84
CA ILE A 90 10.99 11.16 2.31
C ILE A 90 10.00 12.20 1.77
N PRO A 91 9.25 12.92 2.62
CA PRO A 91 8.35 13.97 2.17
C PRO A 91 9.16 15.12 1.55
N LEU A 92 8.72 15.60 0.38
CA LEU A 92 9.32 16.77 -0.23
C LEU A 92 8.63 18.05 0.25
N PRO A 93 9.39 19.07 0.65
CA PRO A 93 8.84 20.39 0.90
C PRO A 93 8.21 21.00 -0.35
N GLU A 94 7.31 21.96 -0.14
CA GLU A 94 6.63 22.71 -1.20
C GLU A 94 7.64 23.59 -1.97
N PHE A 95 8.28 23.02 -3.00
CA PHE A 95 9.18 23.73 -3.90
C PHE A 95 8.55 23.90 -5.29
N PRO A 96 8.77 25.05 -5.99
CA PRO A 96 8.14 25.39 -7.28
C PRO A 96 8.44 24.47 -8.48
N LEU A 97 9.05 23.30 -8.28
CA LEU A 97 9.41 22.37 -9.37
C LEU A 97 9.44 20.90 -8.92
N LEU A 98 9.82 20.65 -7.66
CA LEU A 98 9.94 19.31 -7.09
C LEU A 98 8.84 18.99 -6.08
N GLY A 99 8.23 20.00 -5.46
CA GLY A 99 7.09 19.85 -4.57
C GLY A 99 5.76 19.82 -5.33
N VAL A 100 4.67 19.69 -4.57
CA VAL A 100 3.31 19.90 -5.07
C VAL A 100 2.76 21.12 -4.34
N THR A 101 2.24 22.08 -5.10
CA THR A 101 1.62 23.30 -4.56
C THR A 101 0.12 23.16 -4.33
N SER A 102 -0.47 22.02 -4.73
CA SER A 102 -1.89 21.74 -4.56
C SER A 102 -2.23 21.40 -3.09
N PRO A 103 -3.21 22.09 -2.48
CA PRO A 103 -3.58 21.85 -1.09
C PRO A 103 -4.10 20.42 -0.89
N GLY A 104 -3.70 19.79 0.23
CA GLY A 104 -4.13 18.43 0.59
C GLY A 104 -3.32 17.29 -0.05
N ILE A 105 -2.34 17.60 -0.91
CA ILE A 105 -1.46 16.60 -1.54
C ILE A 105 -0.05 16.73 -0.99
N THR A 106 0.54 15.61 -0.56
CA THR A 106 1.97 15.56 -0.26
C THR A 106 2.68 14.69 -1.29
N ARG A 107 3.81 15.20 -1.78
CA ARG A 107 4.74 14.44 -2.61
C ARG A 107 5.81 13.80 -1.75
N PHE A 108 6.03 12.51 -1.97
CA PHE A 108 7.10 11.74 -1.36
C PHE A 108 8.11 11.32 -2.42
N VAL A 109 9.38 11.39 -2.07
CA VAL A 109 10.41 10.58 -2.72
C VAL A 109 10.30 9.19 -2.15
N THR A 110 10.11 8.21 -3.02
CA THR A 110 9.99 6.79 -2.70
C THR A 110 10.99 5.99 -3.52
N ASN A 111 11.29 4.76 -3.10
CA ASN A 111 12.12 3.81 -3.84
C ASN A 111 13.43 4.44 -4.32
N ILE A 112 14.21 4.96 -3.38
CA ILE A 112 15.59 5.37 -3.66
C ILE A 112 16.31 4.06 -3.87
N ASP A 113 16.56 3.67 -5.14
CA ASP A 113 17.11 2.38 -5.62
C ASP A 113 18.48 2.03 -5.00
N LEU A 114 18.52 1.89 -3.68
CA LEU A 114 19.67 1.53 -2.89
C LEU A 114 19.73 0.01 -2.83
N PRO A 115 20.93 -0.57 -2.95
CA PRO A 115 21.07 -2.03 -3.03
C PRO A 115 20.53 -2.76 -1.80
N HIS A 116 20.50 -2.08 -0.64
CA HIS A 116 19.97 -2.63 0.61
C HIS A 116 18.47 -2.40 0.81
N GLU A 117 17.84 -1.51 0.05
CA GLU A 117 16.44 -1.12 0.25
C GLU A 117 15.51 -2.33 0.13
N SER A 118 15.67 -3.14 -0.93
CA SER A 118 14.83 -4.32 -1.16
C SER A 118 14.87 -5.37 -0.04
N VAL A 119 15.99 -5.50 0.69
CA VAL A 119 16.11 -6.41 1.84
C VAL A 119 15.52 -5.79 3.10
N LEU A 120 15.62 -4.47 3.25
CA LEU A 120 15.00 -3.77 4.38
C LEU A 120 13.49 -3.68 4.23
N ASN A 121 12.98 -3.44 3.03
CA ASN A 121 11.55 -3.40 2.74
C ASN A 121 10.87 -4.76 3.01
N LEU A 122 11.63 -5.86 2.96
CA LEU A 122 11.15 -7.17 3.42
C LEU A 122 10.88 -7.19 4.93
N LEU A 123 11.75 -6.55 5.71
CA LEU A 123 11.69 -6.53 7.17
C LEU A 123 10.88 -5.33 7.65
N THR A 124 9.57 -5.51 7.81
CA THR A 124 8.71 -4.45 8.32
C THR A 124 8.63 -4.51 9.85
N PRO A 125 8.95 -3.42 10.57
CA PRO A 125 8.76 -3.36 12.01
C PRO A 125 7.26 -3.45 12.35
N GLY A 126 6.93 -4.29 13.31
CA GLY A 126 5.55 -4.48 13.75
C GLY A 126 5.03 -3.30 14.57
N THR A 127 3.75 -3.01 14.43
CA THR A 127 3.04 -1.93 15.11
C THR A 127 2.09 -2.55 16.12
N GLY A 128 2.45 -2.50 17.41
CA GLY A 128 1.65 -3.07 18.49
C GLY A 128 1.99 -2.44 19.83
N ASN A 129 1.08 -2.54 20.81
CA ASN A 129 1.29 -1.93 22.12
C ASN A 129 2.16 -2.79 23.04
N THR A 130 2.18 -4.12 22.84
CA THR A 130 3.01 -5.05 23.60
C THR A 130 4.19 -5.58 22.76
N PRO A 131 5.34 -5.93 23.39
CA PRO A 131 6.47 -6.52 22.67
C PRO A 131 6.13 -7.78 21.88
N THR A 132 5.24 -8.62 22.44
CA THR A 132 4.76 -9.84 21.79
C THR A 132 3.86 -9.56 20.59
N ALA A 133 2.94 -8.59 20.70
CA ALA A 133 2.11 -8.18 19.57
C ALA A 133 2.94 -7.53 18.45
N ARG A 134 3.94 -6.70 18.80
CA ARG A 134 4.89 -6.14 17.82
C ARG A 134 5.65 -7.22 17.07
N ALA A 135 6.15 -8.24 17.77
CA ALA A 135 6.88 -9.32 17.13
C ALA A 135 5.99 -10.13 16.18
N MET A 136 4.77 -10.48 16.61
CA MET A 136 3.82 -11.22 15.77
C MET A 136 3.35 -10.41 14.56
N ASP A 137 3.09 -9.11 14.72
CA ASP A 137 2.74 -8.23 13.62
C ASP A 137 3.92 -8.04 12.64
N ALA A 138 5.15 -7.91 13.15
CA ALA A 138 6.36 -7.83 12.33
C ALA A 138 6.53 -9.09 11.47
N ILE A 139 6.32 -10.28 12.06
CA ILE A 139 6.38 -11.56 11.34
C ILE A 139 5.28 -11.63 10.28
N SER A 140 4.05 -11.25 10.62
CA SER A 140 2.92 -11.25 9.68
C SER A 140 3.16 -10.31 8.49
N LYS A 141 3.61 -9.08 8.75
CA LYS A 141 3.92 -8.09 7.70
C LYS A 141 5.11 -8.50 6.86
N THR A 142 6.18 -9.02 7.48
CA THR A 142 7.34 -9.58 6.77
C THR A 142 6.91 -10.75 5.88
N GLY A 143 6.05 -11.64 6.38
CA GLY A 143 5.46 -12.73 5.62
C GLY A 143 4.64 -12.22 4.43
N GLN A 144 3.82 -11.18 4.62
CA GLN A 144 3.08 -10.53 3.52
C GLN A 144 4.01 -9.91 2.48
N ASN A 145 5.12 -9.29 2.87
CA ASN A 145 6.09 -8.73 1.93
C ASN A 145 6.84 -9.82 1.15
N ILE A 146 7.17 -10.94 1.81
CA ILE A 146 7.72 -12.13 1.15
C ILE A 146 6.70 -12.69 0.16
N LEU A 147 5.43 -12.82 0.56
CA LEU A 147 4.33 -13.17 -0.33
C LEU A 147 4.16 -12.17 -1.47
N GLY A 148 4.45 -10.89 -1.21
CA GLY A 148 4.46 -9.80 -2.18
C GLY A 148 5.51 -9.99 -3.28
N GLN A 149 6.58 -10.75 -3.03
CA GLN A 149 7.62 -11.12 -3.99
C GLN A 149 7.31 -12.39 -4.78
N PHE A 150 6.15 -13.02 -4.58
CA PHE A 150 5.74 -14.16 -5.40
C PHE A 150 5.61 -13.77 -6.87
N ASN A 151 5.77 -14.78 -7.72
CA ASN A 151 5.46 -14.69 -9.13
C ASN A 151 4.07 -14.04 -9.35
N PRO A 152 3.97 -12.95 -10.13
CA PRO A 152 2.72 -12.23 -10.38
C PRO A 152 1.55 -13.15 -10.79
N LEU A 153 1.84 -14.22 -11.53
CA LEU A 153 0.83 -15.18 -12.01
C LEU A 153 0.14 -15.95 -10.87
N LEU A 154 0.87 -16.24 -9.79
CA LEU A 154 0.34 -16.92 -8.61
C LEU A 154 -0.22 -15.91 -7.60
N LYS A 155 0.43 -14.75 -7.52
CA LYS A 155 0.07 -13.67 -6.62
C LYS A 155 -1.34 -13.13 -6.89
N GLY A 156 -1.67 -12.82 -8.14
CA GLY A 156 -2.96 -12.20 -8.50
C GLY A 156 -4.20 -12.95 -7.98
N PRO A 157 -4.35 -14.27 -8.27
CA PRO A 157 -5.47 -15.05 -7.77
C PRO A 157 -5.53 -15.12 -6.23
N LEU A 158 -4.38 -15.21 -5.56
CA LEU A 158 -4.31 -15.23 -4.11
C LEU A 158 -4.71 -13.89 -3.49
N GLU A 159 -4.31 -12.77 -4.09
CA GLU A 159 -4.71 -11.42 -3.66
C GLU A 159 -6.23 -11.22 -3.80
N VAL A 160 -6.82 -11.73 -4.88
CA VAL A 160 -8.28 -11.71 -5.09
C VAL A 160 -8.99 -12.58 -4.04
N ALA A 161 -8.53 -13.81 -3.82
CA ALA A 161 -9.13 -14.72 -2.86
C ALA A 161 -9.06 -14.20 -1.42
N MET A 162 -7.96 -13.54 -1.05
CA MET A 162 -7.77 -12.95 0.28
C MET A 162 -8.32 -11.51 0.38
N ASN A 163 -8.86 -10.96 -0.70
CA ASN A 163 -9.30 -9.57 -0.82
C ASN A 163 -8.25 -8.56 -0.30
N ARG A 164 -6.96 -8.90 -0.40
CA ARG A 164 -5.84 -8.14 0.17
C ARG A 164 -4.66 -8.13 -0.79
N GLN A 165 -4.10 -6.96 -1.03
CA GLN A 165 -2.90 -6.79 -1.82
C GLN A 165 -1.68 -7.12 -0.95
N PHE A 166 -0.86 -8.08 -1.35
CA PHE A 166 0.30 -8.50 -0.56
C PHE A 166 1.44 -7.50 -0.61
N PHE A 167 1.51 -6.64 -1.64
CA PHE A 167 2.54 -5.60 -1.72
C PHE A 167 2.32 -4.44 -0.74
N SER A 168 1.06 -4.02 -0.54
CA SER A 168 0.75 -2.84 0.29
C SER A 168 0.05 -3.21 1.60
N GLY A 169 -0.37 -4.46 1.75
CA GLY A 169 -1.21 -4.93 2.84
C GLY A 169 -2.64 -4.39 2.82
N ARG A 170 -3.05 -3.63 1.79
CA ARG A 170 -4.36 -2.96 1.69
C ARG A 170 -5.44 -3.88 1.14
N GLN A 171 -6.70 -3.59 1.44
CA GLN A 171 -7.84 -4.30 0.86
C GLN A 171 -7.97 -3.97 -0.63
N LEU A 172 -8.33 -4.96 -1.46
CA LEU A 172 -8.51 -4.78 -2.91
C LEU A 172 -9.61 -3.78 -3.24
N SER A 173 -10.64 -3.68 -2.40
CA SER A 173 -11.72 -2.70 -2.53
C SER A 173 -11.28 -1.25 -2.36
N ASP A 174 -10.22 -1.02 -1.59
CA ASP A 174 -9.72 0.32 -1.26
C ASP A 174 -8.64 0.79 -2.25
N LEU A 175 -8.28 -0.05 -3.22
CA LEU A 175 -7.35 0.28 -4.28
C LEU A 175 -8.04 1.07 -5.38
N TYR A 176 -7.36 2.13 -5.81
CA TYR A 176 -7.81 2.91 -6.94
C TYR A 176 -7.61 2.12 -8.24
N SER A 177 -8.70 1.86 -8.96
CA SER A 177 -8.70 1.23 -10.28
C SER A 177 -9.13 2.28 -11.30
N MET A 178 -8.20 2.64 -12.19
CA MET A 178 -8.46 3.60 -13.25
C MET A 178 -9.46 3.05 -14.26
N VAL A 179 -9.38 1.74 -14.54
CA VAL A 179 -10.28 1.08 -15.49
C VAL A 179 -11.67 0.90 -14.89
N GLU A 180 -11.79 0.68 -13.59
CA GLU A 180 -13.10 0.69 -12.91
C GLU A 180 -13.74 2.08 -12.92
N GLN A 181 -12.97 3.15 -12.73
CA GLN A 181 -13.54 4.50 -12.76
C GLN A 181 -13.98 4.93 -14.17
N ASP A 182 -13.20 4.57 -15.21
CA ASP A 182 -13.50 4.95 -16.60
C ASP A 182 -14.46 3.98 -17.33
N VAL A 183 -14.42 2.68 -16.99
CA VAL A 183 -15.11 1.60 -17.72
C VAL A 183 -16.08 0.81 -16.82
N GLY A 184 -16.08 1.05 -15.51
CA GLY A 184 -16.94 0.37 -14.54
C GLY A 184 -18.43 0.65 -14.72
N GLN A 185 -18.80 1.76 -15.38
CA GLN A 185 -20.19 2.02 -15.78
C GLN A 185 -20.70 1.08 -16.89
N LEU A 186 -19.82 0.44 -17.68
CA LEU A 186 -20.21 -0.38 -18.83
C LEU A 186 -20.02 -1.90 -18.63
N THR A 187 -19.10 -2.33 -17.76
CA THR A 187 -18.69 -3.75 -17.70
C THR A 187 -18.81 -4.41 -16.32
N GLY A 188 -19.25 -3.67 -15.29
CA GLY A 188 -19.29 -4.17 -13.91
C GLY A 188 -17.89 -4.19 -13.29
N GLY A 189 -17.70 -3.37 -12.26
CA GLY A 189 -16.42 -3.09 -11.59
C GLY A 189 -15.46 -4.27 -11.33
N PRO A 190 -15.90 -5.51 -11.03
CA PRO A 190 -14.99 -6.63 -10.77
C PRO A 190 -14.13 -7.04 -11.98
N LEU A 191 -14.69 -7.00 -13.21
CA LEU A 191 -14.00 -7.47 -14.41
C LEU A 191 -12.98 -6.43 -14.89
N ALA A 192 -13.33 -5.15 -14.78
CA ALA A 192 -12.42 -4.02 -15.02
C ALA A 192 -11.18 -4.07 -14.10
N ARG A 193 -11.38 -4.39 -12.81
CA ARG A 193 -10.28 -4.56 -11.85
C ARG A 193 -9.34 -5.72 -12.21
N LEU A 194 -9.90 -6.85 -12.65
CA LEU A 194 -9.10 -8.01 -13.07
C LEU A 194 -8.26 -7.68 -14.31
N LEU A 195 -8.83 -6.97 -15.28
CA LEU A 195 -8.10 -6.53 -16.47
C LEU A 195 -6.99 -5.54 -16.12
N GLU A 196 -7.24 -4.60 -15.22
CA GLU A 196 -6.21 -3.67 -14.75
C GLU A 196 -5.10 -4.39 -13.97
N GLN A 197 -5.43 -5.36 -13.13
CA GLN A 197 -4.44 -6.20 -12.44
C GLN A 197 -3.62 -7.04 -13.42
N ALA A 198 -4.26 -7.61 -14.45
CA ALA A 198 -3.55 -8.35 -15.50
C ALA A 198 -2.58 -7.43 -16.28
N ALA A 199 -3.03 -6.22 -16.62
CA ALA A 199 -2.19 -5.24 -17.30
C ALA A 199 -1.05 -4.74 -16.40
N LEU A 200 -1.27 -4.55 -15.09
CA LEU A 200 -0.22 -4.19 -14.14
C LEU A 200 0.84 -5.29 -13.96
N ASN A 201 0.42 -6.55 -14.06
CA ASN A 201 1.30 -7.73 -13.96
C ASN A 201 2.00 -8.08 -15.29
N ALA A 202 1.58 -7.48 -16.41
CA ALA A 202 2.22 -7.68 -17.71
C ALA A 202 3.57 -6.93 -17.80
N PRO A 203 4.56 -7.47 -18.54
CA PRO A 203 5.83 -6.79 -18.76
C PRO A 203 5.64 -5.39 -19.34
N GLY A 204 6.12 -4.37 -18.64
CA GLY A 204 6.01 -2.97 -19.06
C GLY A 204 4.64 -2.31 -18.82
N GLY A 205 3.59 -3.08 -18.53
CA GLY A 205 2.25 -2.55 -18.31
C GLY A 205 2.14 -1.65 -17.08
N SER A 206 2.88 -1.96 -16.01
CA SER A 206 2.99 -1.09 -14.82
C SER A 206 3.59 0.29 -15.12
N ARG A 207 4.57 0.36 -16.03
CA ARG A 207 5.18 1.63 -16.46
C ARG A 207 4.22 2.42 -17.33
N VAL A 208 3.61 1.78 -18.32
CA VAL A 208 2.64 2.42 -19.23
C VAL A 208 1.43 2.95 -18.46
N LEU A 209 0.81 2.13 -17.62
CA LEU A 209 -0.32 2.55 -16.78
C LEU A 209 0.10 3.63 -15.78
N GLY A 210 1.30 3.52 -15.20
CA GLY A 210 1.85 4.55 -14.33
C GLY A 210 1.97 5.92 -15.02
N THR A 211 2.51 5.94 -16.24
CA THR A 211 2.63 7.17 -17.05
C THR A 211 1.26 7.73 -17.42
N ILE A 212 0.32 6.88 -17.84
CA ILE A 212 -1.05 7.32 -18.18
C ILE A 212 -1.73 7.93 -16.96
N ARG A 213 -1.68 7.26 -15.80
CA ARG A 213 -2.26 7.77 -14.54
C ARG A 213 -1.64 9.10 -14.16
N GLN A 214 -0.33 9.25 -14.31
CA GLN A 214 0.37 10.49 -13.97
C GLN A 214 -0.01 11.64 -14.90
N LEU A 215 -0.21 11.38 -16.20
CA LEU A 215 -0.65 12.40 -17.15
C LEU A 215 -2.10 12.82 -16.91
N ARG A 216 -2.96 11.88 -16.52
CA ARG A 216 -4.38 12.13 -16.20
C ARG A 216 -4.64 12.55 -14.74
N ASP A 217 -3.62 12.82 -13.95
CA ASP A 217 -3.80 13.19 -12.54
C ASP A 217 -4.30 14.64 -12.42
N ASP A 218 -5.62 14.84 -12.49
CA ASP A 218 -6.26 16.16 -12.52
C ASP A 218 -6.11 16.99 -11.24
N ARG A 219 -5.53 16.39 -10.21
CA ARG A 219 -5.29 17.03 -8.91
C ARG A 219 -4.04 17.92 -8.90
N ILE A 220 -3.20 17.84 -9.94
CA ILE A 220 -1.88 18.49 -10.00
C ILE A 220 -1.79 19.34 -11.27
N SER A 221 -1.06 20.46 -11.24
CA SER A 221 -0.91 21.32 -12.42
C SER A 221 -0.09 20.65 -13.54
N LEU A 222 -0.34 21.01 -14.80
CA LEU A 222 0.39 20.46 -15.95
C LEU A 222 1.93 20.58 -15.85
N PRO A 223 2.53 21.73 -15.44
CA PRO A 223 3.98 21.81 -15.27
C PRO A 223 4.51 20.87 -14.18
N GLU A 224 3.79 20.70 -13.07
CA GLU A 224 4.18 19.77 -12.00
C GLU A 224 4.10 18.31 -12.46
N ARG A 225 3.10 17.94 -13.28
CA ARG A 225 2.98 16.59 -13.87
C ARG A 225 4.18 16.26 -14.75
N LEU A 226 4.59 17.20 -15.60
CA LEU A 226 5.74 17.06 -16.50
C LEU A 226 7.07 17.03 -15.74
N ALA A 227 7.23 17.90 -14.74
CA ALA A 227 8.41 17.89 -13.88
C ALA A 227 8.56 16.53 -13.17
N LYS A 228 7.46 16.02 -12.59
CA LYS A 228 7.42 14.69 -11.97
C LYS A 228 7.80 13.59 -12.97
N LEU A 229 7.31 13.67 -14.21
CA LEU A 229 7.58 12.67 -15.24
C LEU A 229 9.06 12.71 -15.63
N GLY A 230 9.61 13.91 -15.82
CA GLY A 230 11.01 14.13 -16.10
C GLY A 230 11.92 13.57 -15.00
N VAL A 231 11.62 13.86 -13.73
CA VAL A 231 12.38 13.32 -12.60
C VAL A 231 12.31 11.80 -12.57
N ASN A 232 11.11 11.22 -12.64
CA ASN A 232 10.92 9.77 -12.60
C ASN A 232 11.62 9.05 -13.76
N ALA A 233 11.60 9.63 -14.96
CA ALA A 233 12.20 9.02 -16.15
C ALA A 233 13.73 9.21 -16.23
N LEU A 234 14.26 10.35 -15.76
CA LEU A 234 15.67 10.71 -15.96
C LEU A 234 16.55 10.37 -14.76
N THR A 235 16.05 10.49 -13.55
CA THR A 235 16.86 10.37 -12.32
C THR A 235 16.78 9.00 -11.68
N GLY A 236 15.78 8.19 -12.05
CA GLY A 236 15.46 6.93 -11.36
C GLY A 236 14.81 7.11 -9.99
N ILE A 237 14.71 8.34 -9.49
CA ILE A 237 14.02 8.67 -8.25
C ILE A 237 12.51 8.66 -8.51
N LYS A 238 11.75 7.94 -7.67
CA LYS A 238 10.29 7.85 -7.82
C LYS A 238 9.58 8.86 -6.93
N LEU A 239 8.97 9.85 -7.55
CA LEU A 239 8.07 10.79 -6.92
C LEU A 239 6.65 10.22 -6.89
N GLN A 240 6.05 10.15 -5.71
CA GLN A 240 4.70 9.68 -5.50
C GLN A 240 3.86 10.71 -4.76
N ASP A 241 2.69 11.01 -5.32
CA ASP A 241 1.76 11.99 -4.76
C ASP A 241 0.65 11.27 -4.01
N VAL A 242 0.38 11.75 -2.80
CA VAL A 242 -0.59 11.15 -1.89
C VAL A 242 -1.57 12.22 -1.43
N ASP A 243 -2.84 11.90 -1.55
CA ASP A 243 -3.93 12.66 -0.93
C ASP A 243 -3.94 12.39 0.58
N ARG A 244 -3.64 13.43 1.36
CA ARG A 244 -3.46 13.31 2.81
C ARG A 244 -4.76 12.89 3.49
N ASP A 245 -5.87 13.54 3.15
CA ASP A 245 -7.16 13.33 3.81
C ASP A 245 -7.70 11.93 3.53
N LYS A 246 -7.65 11.51 2.26
CA LYS A 246 -8.09 10.18 1.87
C LYS A 246 -7.24 9.11 2.56
N THR A 247 -5.92 9.27 2.58
CA THR A 247 -5.03 8.25 3.13
C THR A 247 -5.08 8.20 4.65
N TYR A 248 -5.24 9.34 5.30
CA TYR A 248 -5.46 9.42 6.75
C TYR A 248 -6.76 8.70 7.16
N ARG A 249 -7.86 8.95 6.45
CA ARG A 249 -9.15 8.26 6.70
C ARG A 249 -9.02 6.74 6.52
N LEU A 250 -8.34 6.29 5.47
CA LEU A 250 -8.11 4.87 5.22
C LEU A 250 -7.28 4.23 6.33
N ALA A 251 -6.20 4.89 6.76
CA ALA A 251 -5.35 4.41 7.85
C ALA A 251 -6.07 4.41 9.21
N ALA A 252 -6.89 5.42 9.48
CA ALA A 252 -7.74 5.46 10.67
C ALA A 252 -8.73 4.29 10.67
N ARG A 253 -9.41 4.05 9.53
CA ARG A 253 -10.33 2.91 9.35
C ARG A 253 -9.63 1.57 9.56
N SER A 254 -8.47 1.35 8.95
CA SER A 254 -7.75 0.07 9.11
C SER A 254 -7.28 -0.15 10.55
N THR A 255 -6.80 0.91 11.22
CA THR A 255 -6.34 0.83 12.60
C THR A 255 -7.51 0.57 13.55
N LEU A 256 -8.63 1.25 13.34
CA LEU A 256 -9.86 1.00 14.09
C LEU A 256 -10.29 -0.45 13.89
N ASN A 257 -10.49 -0.92 12.64
CA ASN A 257 -10.88 -2.31 12.40
C ASN A 257 -9.94 -3.30 13.08
N GLN A 258 -8.62 -3.10 13.04
CA GLN A 258 -7.67 -3.97 13.73
C GLN A 258 -7.85 -3.99 15.26
N ILE A 259 -8.17 -2.85 15.88
CA ILE A 259 -8.45 -2.76 17.32
C ILE A 259 -9.82 -3.37 17.64
N LEU A 260 -10.83 -3.08 16.82
CA LEU A 260 -12.21 -3.48 17.04
C LEU A 260 -12.43 -4.99 16.77
N ASP A 261 -11.73 -5.58 15.78
CA ASP A 261 -11.77 -7.02 15.47
C ASP A 261 -11.23 -7.89 16.62
N GLN A 262 -10.45 -7.30 17.54
CA GLN A 262 -9.93 -7.99 18.73
C GLN A 262 -10.92 -7.96 19.90
N ALA A 263 -12.00 -7.17 19.82
CA ALA A 263 -12.98 -7.04 20.89
C ALA A 263 -14.19 -7.97 20.67
N PRO A 264 -14.51 -8.88 21.61
CA PRO A 264 -15.67 -9.75 21.47
C PRO A 264 -16.98 -8.95 21.50
N GLY A 265 -17.87 -9.22 20.54
CA GLY A 265 -19.22 -8.64 20.48
C GLY A 265 -19.35 -7.30 19.75
N MET A 266 -18.31 -6.83 19.07
CA MET A 266 -18.37 -5.57 18.32
C MET A 266 -18.75 -5.74 16.86
N SER A 267 -19.67 -4.89 16.40
CA SER A 267 -20.09 -4.76 15.00
C SER A 267 -19.79 -3.35 14.51
N THR A 268 -19.04 -3.22 13.42
CA THR A 268 -18.75 -1.91 12.80
C THR A 268 -19.94 -1.41 11.97
N PHE A 269 -20.38 -0.18 12.21
CA PHE A 269 -21.38 0.49 11.39
C PHE A 269 -20.71 1.53 10.50
N GLU A 270 -20.72 1.32 9.18
CA GLU A 270 -20.24 2.32 8.23
C GLU A 270 -21.40 3.20 7.77
N ASN A 271 -21.25 4.52 7.97
CA ASN A 271 -22.22 5.51 7.53
C ASN A 271 -21.69 6.26 6.31
N LEU A 272 -22.30 6.05 5.15
CA LEU A 272 -22.00 6.81 3.94
C LEU A 272 -22.68 8.19 4.05
N TYR A 273 -21.87 9.24 4.06
CA TYR A 273 -22.34 10.62 4.09
C TYR A 273 -21.84 11.38 2.87
N ILE A 274 -22.77 11.99 2.14
CA ILE A 274 -22.50 12.88 1.02
C ILE A 274 -22.97 14.28 1.43
N SER A 275 -22.12 15.29 1.21
CA SER A 275 -22.44 16.68 1.54
C SER A 275 -23.65 17.16 0.72
N PRO A 276 -24.49 18.07 1.26
CA PRO A 276 -25.66 18.58 0.52
C PRO A 276 -25.31 19.23 -0.83
N GLU A 277 -24.11 19.80 -0.93
CA GLU A 277 -23.58 20.44 -2.14
C GLU A 277 -23.17 19.40 -3.19
N ASP A 278 -22.58 18.27 -2.76
CA ASP A 278 -22.14 17.21 -3.65
C ASP A 278 -23.28 16.30 -4.13
N ILE A 279 -24.42 16.26 -3.43
CA ILE A 279 -25.62 15.53 -3.88
C ILE A 279 -26.09 16.04 -5.25
N GLN A 280 -25.91 17.33 -5.53
CA GLN A 280 -26.29 17.93 -6.81
C GLN A 280 -25.34 17.56 -7.96
N ARG A 281 -24.12 17.09 -7.63
CA ARG A 281 -23.11 16.64 -8.60
C ARG A 281 -23.27 15.16 -8.95
N LEU A 282 -24.06 14.40 -8.19
CA LEU A 282 -24.31 12.99 -8.45
C LEU A 282 -25.15 12.80 -9.72
N SER A 283 -24.89 11.71 -10.42
CA SER A 283 -25.78 11.27 -11.49
C SER A 283 -27.19 10.94 -10.93
N PRO A 284 -28.24 10.98 -11.77
CA PRO A 284 -29.60 10.64 -11.34
C PRO A 284 -29.73 9.25 -10.72
N GLU A 285 -28.88 8.30 -11.14
CA GLU A 285 -28.86 6.93 -10.60
C GLU A 285 -28.19 6.87 -9.22
N GLU A 286 -27.04 7.50 -9.05
CA GLU A 286 -26.31 7.56 -7.77
C GLU A 286 -27.14 8.27 -6.70
N SER A 287 -27.87 9.34 -7.06
CA SER A 287 -28.78 10.03 -6.16
C SER A 287 -29.89 9.11 -5.64
N ARG A 288 -30.49 8.29 -6.52
CA ARG A 288 -31.50 7.29 -6.11
C ARG A 288 -30.93 6.23 -5.19
N GLN A 289 -29.73 5.73 -5.48
CA GLN A 289 -29.06 4.73 -4.65
C GLN A 289 -28.72 5.29 -3.26
N TYR A 290 -28.25 6.53 -3.19
CA TYR A 290 -27.97 7.19 -1.92
C TYR A 290 -29.25 7.41 -1.10
N LEU A 291 -30.35 7.83 -1.75
CA LEU A 291 -31.65 7.96 -1.08
C LEU A 291 -32.15 6.61 -0.56
N LEU A 292 -32.02 5.54 -1.35
CA LEU A 292 -32.35 4.18 -0.92
C LEU A 292 -31.52 3.76 0.29
N TYR A 293 -30.20 3.99 0.27
CA TYR A 293 -29.33 3.74 1.41
C TYR A 293 -29.80 4.46 2.67
N ARG A 294 -30.19 5.74 2.57
CA ARG A 294 -30.70 6.54 3.70
C ARG A 294 -32.03 6.00 4.23
N ILE A 295 -32.92 5.54 3.35
CA ILE A 295 -34.19 4.90 3.74
C ILE A 295 -33.92 3.60 4.51
N LEU A 296 -33.08 2.72 3.97
CA LEU A 296 -32.71 1.46 4.62
C LEU A 296 -32.04 1.70 5.97
N GLN A 297 -31.18 2.73 6.06
CA GLN A 297 -30.54 3.11 7.30
C GLN A 297 -31.57 3.58 8.34
N ALA A 298 -32.50 4.45 7.95
CA ALA A 298 -33.57 4.93 8.81
C ALA A 298 -34.48 3.79 9.30
N GLU A 299 -34.80 2.84 8.42
CA GLU A 299 -35.60 1.67 8.76
C GLU A 299 -34.87 0.75 9.74
N SER A 300 -33.58 0.46 9.51
CA SER A 300 -32.76 -0.34 10.43
C SER A 300 -32.65 0.31 11.81
N ALA A 301 -32.56 1.65 11.87
CA ALA A 301 -32.54 2.39 13.12
C ALA A 301 -33.90 2.33 13.84
N ARG A 302 -35.02 2.34 13.11
CA ARG A 302 -36.36 2.13 13.69
C ARG A 302 -36.49 0.72 14.27
N ARG A 303 -36.14 -0.31 13.50
CA ARG A 303 -36.19 -1.71 13.97
C ARG A 303 -35.32 -1.95 15.20
N ARG A 304 -34.12 -1.36 15.26
CA ARG A 304 -33.28 -1.42 16.46
C ARG A 304 -33.92 -0.77 17.69
N ARG A 305 -34.60 0.37 17.51
CA ARG A 305 -35.34 1.02 18.61
C ARG A 305 -36.53 0.18 19.06
N GLU A 306 -37.22 -0.48 18.13
CA GLU A 306 -38.33 -1.39 18.44
C GLU A 306 -37.83 -2.63 19.18
N GLN A 307 -36.72 -3.24 18.74
CA GLN A 307 -36.08 -4.36 19.44
C GLN A 307 -35.55 -3.95 20.82
N ALA A 308 -34.92 -2.78 20.94
CA ALA A 308 -34.48 -2.26 22.23
C ALA A 308 -35.66 -2.06 23.19
N ARG A 309 -36.79 -1.50 22.71
CA ARG A 309 -38.02 -1.38 23.52
C ARG A 309 -38.62 -2.72 23.90
N GLN A 310 -38.56 -3.73 23.02
CA GLN A 310 -39.03 -5.08 23.32
C GLN A 310 -38.14 -5.76 24.38
N ASN A 311 -36.83 -5.55 24.33
CA ASN A 311 -35.89 -6.07 25.32
C ASN A 311 -35.93 -5.30 26.66
N GLU A 312 -36.25 -4.00 26.64
CA GLU A 312 -36.47 -3.18 27.85
C GLU A 312 -37.80 -3.45 28.56
N LEU A 313 -38.71 -4.23 27.97
CA LEU A 313 -39.94 -4.68 28.62
C LEU A 313 -39.73 -5.93 29.49
N ASP A 314 -38.50 -6.44 29.59
CA ASP A 314 -38.15 -7.57 30.47
C ASP A 314 -37.07 -7.33 31.56
N PRO A 315 -37.06 -6.18 32.27
CA PRO A 315 -36.17 -5.97 33.41
C PRO A 315 -36.62 -6.78 34.65
N LEU A 316 -37.86 -7.27 34.66
CA LEU A 316 -38.41 -8.10 35.74
C LEU A 316 -38.01 -9.57 35.61
N ALA A 317 -37.95 -10.17 34.41
CA ALA A 317 -37.42 -11.53 34.29
C ALA A 317 -35.89 -11.58 34.40
N ALA A 318 -35.18 -10.51 34.04
CA ALA A 318 -33.73 -10.40 34.25
C ALA A 318 -33.33 -10.33 35.75
N LEU A 319 -34.24 -9.89 36.63
CA LEU A 319 -34.05 -9.85 38.08
C LEU A 319 -34.49 -11.13 38.81
N GLY A 320 -35.02 -12.13 38.10
CA GLY A 320 -35.35 -13.45 38.66
C GLY A 320 -36.45 -13.43 39.74
N VAL A 321 -37.32 -12.41 39.75
CA VAL A 321 -38.48 -12.37 40.65
C VAL A 321 -39.71 -12.77 39.84
N GLY A 322 -39.99 -14.07 39.83
CA GLY A 322 -41.24 -14.69 39.37
C GLY A 322 -41.86 -15.49 40.49
#